data_AF-A0A1H3LL54-F1
#
_entry.id   AF-A0A1H3LL54-F1
#
_cell.length_a   1.000
_cell.length_b   1.000
_cell.length_c   1.000
_cell.angle_alpha   90.00
_cell.angle_beta   90.00
_cell.angle_gamma   90.00
#
_symmetry.space_group_name_H-M   'P 1'
#
loop_
_entity.id
_entity.type
_entity.pdbx_description
1 polymer ?
#
loop_
_entity_poly.entity_id
_entity_poly.type
_entity_poly.pdbx_seq_one_letter_code
_entity_poly.pdbx_strand_id
1 'polypeptide(L)'
;MANLKLSQLPAASALTGDEIVPVVQGGQTRRSTAAAVADARKGAWVAPSLNAPWTNFGDVFAAVGYRKDGNRVQLRGVVKGGAGGTVLFVLPAPLRPSAQLIMTTLSDAGAPTRIDVRTNGEVFVGLPPSAQVAWLALDSMSYCTDT
;
A
#
# COMPACT_ATOMS: atom_id res chain seq x y z
N MET A 1 -42.92 25.55 19.25
CA MET A 1 -42.53 24.49 18.29
C MET A 1 -43.40 23.29 18.57
N ALA A 2 -43.95 22.64 17.55
CA ALA A 2 -44.81 21.46 17.76
C ALA A 2 -43.94 20.26 18.18
N ASN A 3 -44.36 19.51 19.20
CA ASN A 3 -43.72 18.27 19.57
C ASN A 3 -44.05 17.21 18.52
N LEU A 4 -43.05 16.75 17.76
CA LEU A 4 -43.19 15.64 16.83
C LEU A 4 -42.96 14.33 17.56
N LYS A 5 -43.83 13.35 17.33
CA LYS A 5 -43.58 11.96 17.73
C LYS A 5 -42.51 11.36 16.82
N LEU A 6 -41.71 10.43 17.33
CA LEU A 6 -40.66 9.75 16.56
C LEU A 6 -41.19 9.11 15.26
N SER A 7 -42.43 8.61 15.29
CA SER A 7 -43.12 8.03 14.13
C SER A 7 -43.50 9.03 13.03
N GLN A 8 -43.34 10.33 13.28
CA GLN A 8 -43.64 11.41 12.34
C GLN A 8 -42.37 11.97 11.70
N LEU A 9 -41.18 11.47 12.08
CA LEU A 9 -39.93 11.84 11.43
C LEU A 9 -39.80 11.10 10.09
N PRO A 10 -39.27 11.76 9.04
CA PRO A 10 -38.93 11.09 7.79
C PRO A 10 -37.95 9.94 8.02
N ALA A 11 -38.01 8.91 7.16
CA ALA A 11 -36.94 7.94 7.08
C ALA A 11 -35.62 8.63 6.77
N ALA A 12 -34.53 8.20 7.41
CA ALA A 12 -33.20 8.75 7.15
C ALA A 12 -32.79 8.47 5.69
N SER A 13 -32.24 9.49 5.03
CA SER A 13 -31.62 9.34 3.71
C SER A 13 -30.32 8.51 3.81
N ALA A 14 -29.96 7.83 2.72
CA ALA A 14 -28.66 7.17 2.62
C ALA A 14 -27.52 8.19 2.63
N LEU A 15 -26.35 7.79 3.13
CA LEU A 15 -25.14 8.61 3.09
C LEU A 15 -24.62 8.69 1.63
N THR A 16 -24.25 9.89 1.23
CA THR A 16 -23.79 10.27 -0.12
C THR A 16 -22.29 10.57 -0.17
N GLY A 17 -21.63 10.71 0.99
CA GLY A 17 -20.19 10.79 1.12
C GLY A 17 -19.70 12.06 1.83
N ASP A 18 -20.40 13.18 1.65
CA ASP A 18 -20.01 14.49 2.19
C ASP A 18 -20.55 14.76 3.60
N GLU A 19 -21.43 13.91 4.12
CA GLU A 19 -22.03 14.08 5.44
C GLU A 19 -20.96 14.06 6.53
N ILE A 20 -21.03 15.03 7.45
CA ILE A 20 -20.13 15.07 8.60
C ILE A 20 -20.57 14.02 9.62
N VAL A 21 -19.70 13.04 9.87
CA VAL A 21 -19.87 11.99 10.87
C VAL A 21 -18.84 12.18 11.99
N PRO A 22 -19.26 12.22 13.27
CA PRO A 22 -18.34 12.19 14.39
C PRO A 22 -17.72 10.80 14.53
N VAL A 23 -16.39 10.73 14.63
CA VAL A 23 -15.63 9.49 14.86
C VAL A 23 -14.74 9.65 16.08
N VAL A 24 -14.59 8.59 16.87
CA VAL A 24 -13.65 8.59 18.01
C VAL A 24 -12.33 7.99 17.56
N GLN A 25 -11.26 8.79 17.56
CA GLN A 25 -9.91 8.37 17.22
C GLN A 25 -8.92 8.86 18.27
N GLY A 26 -8.11 7.95 18.82
CA GLY A 26 -7.11 8.29 19.84
C GLY A 26 -7.72 8.95 21.08
N GLY A 27 -8.92 8.54 21.49
CA GLY A 27 -9.63 9.10 22.65
C GLY A 27 -10.25 10.49 22.41
N GLN A 28 -10.26 10.99 21.18
CA GLN A 28 -10.83 12.29 20.81
C GLN A 28 -11.97 12.11 19.81
N THR A 29 -13.06 12.86 19.97
CA THR A 29 -14.12 12.95 18.95
C THR A 29 -13.70 13.91 17.85
N ARG A 30 -13.53 13.40 16.63
CA ARG A 30 -13.15 14.15 15.43
C ARG A 30 -14.31 14.19 14.44
N ARG A 31 -14.41 15.25 13.66
CA ARG A 31 -15.34 15.34 12.53
C ARG A 31 -14.67 14.77 11.29
N SER A 32 -15.34 13.85 10.61
CA SER A 32 -14.93 13.25 9.33
C SER A 32 -16.10 13.28 8.35
N THR A 33 -15.88 12.96 7.07
CA THR A 33 -16.99 12.71 6.12
C THR A 33 -17.29 11.22 6.02
N ALA A 34 -18.51 10.85 5.60
CA ALA A 34 -18.89 9.45 5.38
C ALA A 34 -17.95 8.74 4.38
N ALA A 35 -17.53 9.44 3.32
CA ALA A 35 -16.55 8.93 2.36
C ALA A 35 -15.17 8.72 3.00
N ALA A 36 -14.68 9.68 3.79
CA ALA A 36 -13.39 9.54 4.48
C ALA A 36 -13.39 8.41 5.51
N VAL A 37 -14.54 8.12 6.14
CA VAL A 37 -14.70 6.95 7.02
C VAL A 37 -14.68 5.65 6.21
N ALA A 38 -15.34 5.61 5.05
CA ALA A 38 -15.29 4.45 4.16
C ALA A 38 -13.85 4.16 3.66
N ASP A 39 -13.09 5.22 3.39
CA ASP A 39 -11.68 5.15 2.97
C ASP A 39 -10.70 4.97 4.13
N ALA A 40 -11.15 5.01 5.40
CA ALA A 40 -10.25 4.93 6.55
C ALA A 40 -9.45 3.62 6.62
N ARG A 41 -9.92 2.56 5.95
CA ARG A 41 -9.20 1.29 5.79
C ARG A 41 -7.96 1.39 4.88
N LYS A 42 -7.91 2.41 4.03
CA LYS A 42 -6.85 2.65 3.06
C LYS A 42 -5.78 3.50 3.73
N GLY A 43 -4.74 2.83 4.18
CA GLY A 43 -3.57 3.47 4.77
C GLY A 43 -2.90 4.43 3.79
N ALA A 44 -2.25 5.46 4.34
CA ALA A 44 -1.37 6.34 3.58
C ALA A 44 -0.19 5.55 3.00
N TRP A 45 0.40 6.07 1.92
CA TRP A 45 1.66 5.55 1.41
C TRP A 45 2.79 5.80 2.39
N VAL A 46 3.54 4.76 2.73
CA VAL A 46 4.71 4.82 3.60
C VAL A 46 5.95 4.54 2.76
N ALA A 47 6.97 5.39 2.89
CA ALA A 47 8.27 5.16 2.26
C ALA A 47 9.07 4.13 3.06
N PRO A 48 9.53 3.02 2.46
CA PRO A 48 10.43 2.09 3.13
C PRO A 48 11.84 2.68 3.25
N SER A 49 12.61 2.16 4.22
CA SER A 49 14.07 2.26 4.19
C SER A 49 14.61 1.30 3.13
N LEU A 50 15.15 1.84 2.05
CA LEU A 50 15.77 1.05 0.98
C LEU A 50 17.16 0.56 1.42
N ASN A 51 17.47 -0.70 1.15
CA ASN A 51 18.80 -1.25 1.37
C ASN A 51 19.76 -0.75 0.30
N ALA A 52 20.96 -0.27 0.68
CA ALA A 52 21.96 0.12 -0.29
C ALA A 52 22.34 -1.08 -1.20
N PRO A 53 22.53 -0.88 -2.52
CA PRO A 53 22.60 0.40 -3.22
C PRO A 53 21.27 0.89 -3.84
N TRP A 54 20.13 0.30 -3.46
CA TRP A 54 18.84 0.69 -4.01
C TRP A 54 18.43 2.10 -3.63
N THR A 55 17.98 2.85 -4.63
CA THR A 55 17.47 4.22 -4.48
C THR A 55 16.23 4.42 -5.34
N ASN A 56 15.44 5.45 -5.01
CA ASN A 56 14.34 5.89 -5.87
C ASN A 56 14.89 6.30 -7.24
N PHE A 57 14.18 5.95 -8.31
CA PHE A 57 14.58 6.33 -9.66
C PHE A 57 14.58 7.87 -9.84
N GLY A 58 13.48 8.52 -9.44
CA GLY A 58 13.27 9.97 -9.53
C GLY A 58 12.34 10.40 -10.66
N ASP A 59 12.48 11.65 -11.10
CA ASP A 59 11.75 12.28 -12.21
C ASP A 59 10.22 12.28 -12.06
N VAL A 60 9.51 11.81 -13.08
CA VAL A 60 8.04 11.74 -13.14
C VAL A 60 7.46 10.50 -12.46
N PHE A 61 8.31 9.58 -12.00
CA PHE A 61 7.88 8.33 -11.39
C PHE A 61 7.66 8.50 -9.89
N ALA A 62 6.71 7.74 -9.34
CA ALA A 62 6.49 7.74 -7.91
C ALA A 62 7.73 7.20 -7.15
N ALA A 63 8.05 7.81 -6.02
CA ALA A 63 8.96 7.22 -5.06
C ALA A 63 8.37 5.92 -4.51
N VAL A 64 9.24 4.98 -4.14
CA VAL A 64 8.83 3.70 -3.57
C VAL A 64 7.96 3.93 -2.35
N GLY A 65 6.86 3.21 -2.32
CA GLY A 65 6.03 3.14 -1.13
C GLY A 65 5.30 1.83 -1.04
N TYR A 66 4.87 1.52 0.18
CA TYR A 66 3.90 0.48 0.45
C TYR A 66 2.71 1.08 1.20
N ARG A 67 1.54 0.45 1.08
CA ARG A 67 0.38 0.72 1.94
C ARG A 67 -0.45 -0.53 2.15
N LYS A 68 -1.29 -0.49 3.18
CA LYS A 68 -2.35 -1.48 3.43
C LYS A 68 -3.71 -0.86 3.13
N ASP A 69 -4.54 -1.56 2.38
CA ASP A 69 -5.96 -1.23 2.14
C ASP A 69 -6.78 -2.45 2.51
N GLY A 70 -7.38 -2.44 3.71
CA GLY A 70 -8.00 -3.64 4.27
C GLY A 70 -6.99 -4.77 4.46
N ASN A 71 -7.18 -5.92 3.81
CA ASN A 71 -6.23 -7.04 3.81
C ASN A 71 -5.24 -7.01 2.63
N ARG A 72 -5.33 -6.03 1.74
CA ARG A 72 -4.48 -5.92 0.56
C ARG A 72 -3.28 -5.03 0.85
N VAL A 73 -2.08 -5.55 0.62
CA VAL A 73 -0.84 -4.78 0.57
C VAL A 73 -0.56 -4.38 -0.87
N GLN A 74 -0.22 -3.12 -1.07
CA GLN A 74 0.15 -2.56 -2.38
C GLN A 74 1.52 -1.95 -2.29
N LEU A 75 2.32 -2.14 -3.34
CA LEU A 75 3.58 -1.46 -3.54
C LEU A 75 3.42 -0.46 -4.71
N ARG A 76 4.33 0.49 -4.81
CA ARG A 76 4.40 1.45 -5.92
C ARG A 76 5.83 1.92 -6.17
N GLY A 77 6.01 2.61 -7.30
CA GLY A 77 7.19 3.39 -7.61
C GLY A 77 8.26 2.62 -8.38
N VAL A 78 9.32 3.35 -8.72
CA VAL A 78 10.43 2.83 -9.53
C VAL A 78 11.75 3.02 -8.77
N VAL A 79 12.59 1.98 -8.78
CA VAL A 79 13.91 1.97 -8.14
C VAL A 79 15.03 1.75 -9.13
N LYS A 80 16.25 2.08 -8.72
CA LYS A 80 17.49 1.84 -9.46
C LYS A 80 18.67 1.53 -8.55
N GLY A 81 19.77 1.11 -9.14
CA GLY A 81 21.10 1.09 -8.52
C GLY A 81 21.45 -0.18 -7.76
N GLY A 82 20.49 -1.05 -7.43
CA GLY A 82 20.76 -2.37 -6.88
C GLY A 82 20.90 -3.45 -7.96
N ALA A 83 20.92 -4.72 -7.56
CA ALA A 83 21.12 -5.84 -8.47
C ALA A 83 20.19 -7.02 -8.14
N GLY A 84 20.01 -7.95 -9.09
CA GLY A 84 19.41 -9.24 -8.80
C GLY A 84 20.18 -9.98 -7.70
N GLY A 85 19.47 -10.82 -6.94
CA GLY A 85 20.03 -11.51 -5.78
C GLY A 85 20.12 -10.66 -4.51
N THR A 86 19.53 -9.46 -4.48
CA THR A 86 19.59 -8.55 -3.32
C THR A 86 18.21 -8.22 -2.76
N VAL A 87 18.16 -7.82 -1.49
CA VAL A 87 16.92 -7.37 -0.83
C VAL A 87 16.76 -5.88 -1.08
N LEU A 88 15.59 -5.47 -1.60
CA LEU A 88 15.24 -4.09 -1.89
C LEU A 88 14.93 -3.30 -0.60
N PHE A 89 14.01 -3.82 0.20
CA PHE A 89 13.66 -3.34 1.53
C PHE A 89 12.94 -4.44 2.33
N VAL A 90 12.68 -4.17 3.60
CA VAL A 90 11.94 -5.08 4.49
C VAL A 90 10.60 -4.45 4.91
N LEU A 91 9.52 -5.19 4.71
CA LEU A 91 8.18 -4.81 5.16
C LEU A 91 8.05 -4.96 6.68
N PRO A 92 7.32 -4.05 7.34
CA PRO A 92 7.01 -4.17 8.76
C PRO A 92 6.11 -5.39 9.02
N ALA A 93 6.21 -5.95 10.23
CA ALA A 93 5.55 -7.21 10.63
C ALA A 93 4.05 -7.32 10.23
N PRO A 94 3.20 -6.27 10.38
CA PRO A 94 1.77 -6.37 10.05
C PRO A 94 1.44 -6.50 8.54
N LEU A 95 2.44 -6.36 7.67
CA LEU A 95 2.30 -6.42 6.21
C LEU A 95 2.95 -7.68 5.60
N ARG A 96 3.61 -8.51 6.41
CA ARG A 96 4.34 -9.69 5.90
C ARG A 96 3.34 -10.78 5.48
N PRO A 97 3.58 -11.48 4.37
CA PRO A 97 2.73 -12.60 3.97
C PRO A 97 2.98 -13.83 4.85
N SER A 98 1.99 -14.70 4.95
CA SER A 98 2.03 -16.00 5.64
C SER A 98 2.94 -17.02 4.94
N ALA A 99 3.03 -16.94 3.61
CA ALA A 99 3.88 -17.75 2.74
C ALA A 99 4.70 -16.85 1.81
N GLN A 100 5.83 -17.37 1.30
CA GLN A 100 6.60 -16.63 0.30
C GLN A 100 5.80 -16.48 -0.99
N LEU A 101 5.70 -15.26 -1.49
CA LEU A 101 5.02 -14.94 -2.73
C LEU A 101 6.04 -14.67 -3.83
N ILE A 102 5.89 -15.33 -4.97
CA ILE A 102 6.65 -15.02 -6.19
C ILE A 102 5.77 -14.12 -7.06
N MET A 103 6.26 -12.93 -7.36
CA MET A 103 5.59 -11.93 -8.18
C MET A 103 6.44 -11.54 -9.37
N THR A 104 5.78 -11.07 -10.43
CA THR A 104 6.42 -10.69 -11.68
C THR A 104 6.23 -9.20 -11.93
N THR A 105 7.30 -8.52 -12.33
CA THR A 105 7.31 -7.12 -12.76
C THR A 105 8.26 -6.93 -13.94
N LEU A 106 8.53 -5.68 -14.33
CA LEU A 106 9.47 -5.30 -15.39
C LEU A 106 10.65 -4.50 -14.83
N SER A 107 11.80 -4.69 -15.47
CA SER A 107 13.05 -3.95 -15.27
C SER A 107 13.70 -3.64 -16.62
N ASP A 108 14.84 -2.93 -16.58
CA ASP A 108 15.67 -2.60 -17.72
C ASP A 108 16.18 -3.80 -18.53
N ALA A 109 16.08 -5.02 -18.00
CA ALA A 109 16.48 -6.23 -18.72
C ALA A 109 15.54 -6.60 -19.89
N GLY A 110 14.38 -5.94 -20.05
CA GLY A 110 13.46 -6.23 -21.15
C GLY A 110 12.82 -7.63 -21.08
N ALA A 111 12.91 -8.29 -19.91
CA ALA A 111 12.33 -9.59 -19.62
C ALA A 111 11.59 -9.56 -18.26
N PRO A 112 10.66 -10.50 -18.01
CA PRO A 112 10.00 -10.60 -16.71
C PRO A 112 11.00 -10.67 -15.56
N THR A 113 10.84 -9.77 -14.60
CA THR A 113 11.64 -9.69 -13.38
C THR A 113 10.90 -10.39 -12.25
N ARG A 114 11.59 -11.30 -11.55
CA ARG A 114 11.03 -12.04 -10.41
C ARG A 114 11.31 -11.29 -9.12
N ILE A 115 10.27 -11.00 -8.36
CA ILE A 115 10.35 -10.50 -6.99
C ILE A 115 9.76 -11.53 -6.03
N ASP A 116 10.50 -11.85 -4.98
CA ASP A 116 9.99 -12.67 -3.88
C ASP A 116 9.62 -11.74 -2.72
N VAL A 117 8.38 -11.82 -2.24
CA VAL A 117 8.03 -11.25 -0.93
C VAL A 117 8.01 -12.38 0.07
N ARG A 118 9.05 -12.43 0.89
CA ARG A 118 9.32 -13.50 1.84
C ARG A 118 8.51 -13.30 3.14
N THR A 119 8.33 -14.38 3.89
CA THR A 119 7.57 -14.37 5.17
C THR A 119 8.22 -13.50 6.25
N ASN A 120 9.53 -13.26 6.16
CA ASN A 120 10.26 -12.31 7.02
C ASN A 120 10.07 -10.84 6.60
N GLY A 121 9.32 -10.58 5.52
CA GLY A 121 9.04 -9.25 4.98
C GLY A 121 10.05 -8.74 3.95
N GLU A 122 11.11 -9.49 3.63
CA GLU A 122 12.05 -9.09 2.59
C GLU A 122 11.34 -9.03 1.22
N VAL A 123 11.46 -7.89 0.56
CA VAL A 123 11.14 -7.73 -0.86
C VAL A 123 12.43 -7.97 -1.63
N PHE A 124 12.62 -9.20 -2.09
CA PHE A 124 13.86 -9.69 -2.68
C PHE A 124 13.79 -9.73 -4.20
N VAL A 125 14.76 -9.13 -4.88
CA VAL A 125 14.86 -9.17 -6.34
C VAL A 125 15.58 -10.44 -6.75
N GLY A 126 14.87 -11.44 -7.27
CA GLY A 126 15.45 -12.76 -7.57
C GLY A 126 16.11 -12.85 -8.94
N LEU A 127 15.43 -12.34 -9.98
CA LEU A 127 15.89 -12.31 -11.37
C LEU A 127 15.46 -10.98 -12.00
N PRO A 128 16.17 -10.45 -13.01
CA PRO A 128 17.29 -11.05 -13.72
C PRO A 128 18.58 -11.02 -12.88
N PRO A 129 19.56 -11.90 -13.16
CA PRO A 129 20.85 -11.94 -12.45
C PRO A 129 21.81 -10.82 -12.90
N SER A 130 21.29 -9.70 -13.42
CA SER A 130 22.11 -8.67 -14.07
C SER A 130 23.05 -7.97 -13.08
N ALA A 131 24.20 -7.53 -13.60
CA ALA A 131 24.95 -6.44 -13.01
C ALA A 131 24.03 -5.20 -12.99
N GLN A 132 24.03 -4.46 -11.87
CA GLN A 132 23.23 -3.28 -11.55
C GLN A 132 21.98 -3.00 -12.43
N VAL A 133 20.80 -3.17 -11.85
CA VAL A 133 19.49 -2.82 -12.40
C VAL A 133 19.36 -1.30 -12.57
N ALA A 134 19.24 -0.84 -13.81
CA ALA A 134 19.08 0.57 -14.14
C ALA A 134 17.68 1.10 -13.78
N TRP A 135 16.64 0.28 -13.91
CA TRP A 135 15.31 0.59 -13.39
C TRP A 135 14.49 -0.67 -13.11
N LEU A 136 13.66 -0.61 -12.07
CA LEU A 136 12.73 -1.66 -11.68
C LEU A 136 11.42 -1.06 -11.18
N ALA A 137 10.30 -1.45 -11.78
CA ALA A 137 8.97 -0.96 -11.41
C ALA A 137 8.30 -1.85 -10.34
N LEU A 138 7.53 -1.23 -9.45
CA LEU A 138 6.74 -1.92 -8.41
C LEU A 138 5.23 -1.62 -8.50
N ASP A 139 4.79 -0.76 -9.43
CA ASP A 139 3.41 -0.24 -9.48
C ASP A 139 2.31 -1.29 -9.71
N SER A 140 2.65 -2.46 -10.24
CA SER A 140 1.71 -3.58 -10.42
C SER A 140 1.63 -4.52 -9.21
N MET A 141 2.51 -4.37 -8.21
CA MET A 141 2.69 -5.37 -7.18
C MET A 141 1.69 -5.20 -6.03
N SER A 142 0.94 -6.27 -5.76
CA SER A 142 0.00 -6.31 -4.66
C SER A 142 -0.33 -7.75 -4.26
N TYR A 143 -0.64 -7.95 -2.99
CA TYR A 143 -1.04 -9.25 -2.46
C TYR A 143 -1.98 -9.08 -1.26
N CYS A 144 -2.69 -10.13 -0.90
CA CYS A 144 -3.50 -10.16 0.30
C CYS A 144 -2.69 -10.79 1.45
N THR A 145 -2.87 -10.27 2.66
CA THR A 145 -2.41 -10.94 3.89
C THR A 145 -3.51 -11.88 4.37
N ASP A 146 -3.18 -13.12 4.70
CA ASP A 146 -4.13 -14.13 5.22
C ASP A 146 -4.56 -13.90 6.69
N THR A 147 -4.43 -12.67 7.18
CA THR A 147 -4.81 -12.29 8.56
C THR A 147 -6.30 -12.12 8.70
#